data_AF-A0A7E5VEY6-F1
#
_entry.id   AF-A0A7E5VEY6-F1
#
_cell.length_a   1.000
_cell.length_b   1.000
_cell.length_c   1.000
_cell.angle_alpha   90.00
_cell.angle_beta   90.00
_cell.angle_gamma   90.00
#
_symmetry.space_group_name_H-M   'P 1'
#
loop_
_entity.id
_entity.type
_entity.pdbx_description
1 polymer ?
#
loop_
_entity_poly.entity_id
_entity_poly.type
_entity_poly.pdbx_seq_one_letter_code
_entity_poly.pdbx_strand_id
1 'polypeptide(L)'
;MDYRACIFCLIIFMETPMVFSCLTEEQSEACDAVFSSDAMKWSCCSPMQEFVDITRDCQKQTKSRRFTCAVSECVTAKYGILTKGQIDENKVRALIKNLNANQPESTNLNSQVLKNCLKMKYRQYSTVDPKCDVMKFHSCAFIGYMFGCQQFIQRSRYCKKLSSNVATCKPVFKQYLKKITPCQ
;
A
#
# COMPACT_ATOMS: atom_id res chain seq x y z
N MET A 1 -43.91 6.05 10.36
CA MET A 1 -43.03 7.24 10.44
C MET A 1 -41.61 6.72 10.62
N ASP A 2 -41.00 6.40 9.49
CA ASP A 2 -39.66 5.82 9.39
C ASP A 2 -38.60 6.90 9.53
N TYR A 3 -37.86 6.86 10.64
CA TYR A 3 -36.63 7.62 10.76
C TYR A 3 -35.51 6.80 10.12
N ARG A 4 -35.35 6.99 8.79
CA ARG A 4 -34.09 6.74 8.08
C ARG A 4 -33.00 7.61 8.70
N ALA A 5 -32.27 7.05 9.66
CA ALA A 5 -31.05 7.65 10.17
C ALA A 5 -29.96 7.50 9.10
N CYS A 6 -29.87 8.48 8.20
CA CYS A 6 -28.68 8.77 7.42
C CYS A 6 -27.55 9.13 8.39
N ILE A 7 -26.83 8.12 8.91
CA ILE A 7 -25.61 8.35 9.66
C ILE A 7 -24.48 8.56 8.65
N PHE A 8 -24.31 9.84 8.30
CA PHE A 8 -23.04 10.41 7.89
C PHE A 8 -22.00 10.11 8.97
N CYS A 9 -21.22 9.05 8.81
CA CYS A 9 -19.97 8.88 9.56
C CYS A 9 -18.80 9.25 8.65
N LEU A 10 -18.42 10.53 8.77
CA LEU A 10 -17.09 11.04 8.47
C LEU A 10 -16.05 10.25 9.26
N ILE A 11 -15.25 9.41 8.59
CA ILE A 11 -13.91 9.07 9.06
C ILE A 11 -12.91 9.62 8.05
N ILE A 12 -12.42 10.81 8.39
CA ILE A 12 -11.31 11.49 7.73
C ILE A 12 -10.04 10.73 8.12
N PHE A 13 -9.43 9.98 7.19
CA PHE A 13 -7.98 9.94 6.97
C PHE A 13 -7.56 9.18 5.68
N MET A 14 -8.30 9.36 4.58
CA MET A 14 -7.82 9.34 3.18
C MET A 14 -8.82 10.17 2.36
N GLU A 15 -8.50 11.42 2.01
CA GLU A 15 -9.43 12.37 1.36
C GLU A 15 -9.60 12.17 -0.16
N THR A 16 -9.72 10.92 -0.60
CA THR A 16 -10.70 10.61 -1.62
C THR A 16 -11.49 9.44 -1.07
N PRO A 17 -12.82 9.58 -0.90
CA PRO A 17 -13.63 8.46 -0.49
C PRO A 17 -13.38 7.40 -1.56
N MET A 18 -12.77 6.28 -1.17
CA MET A 18 -13.04 5.08 -1.91
C MET A 18 -14.55 4.92 -1.76
N VAL A 19 -15.31 5.33 -2.78
CA VAL A 19 -16.77 5.22 -2.79
C VAL A 19 -17.08 3.74 -2.89
N PHE A 20 -16.92 3.06 -1.76
CA PHE A 20 -17.40 1.73 -1.55
C PHE A 20 -18.58 1.85 -0.60
N SER A 21 -19.72 2.28 -1.13
CA SER A 21 -21.00 2.28 -0.42
C SER A 21 -21.51 0.85 -0.08
N CYS A 22 -20.65 -0.17 -0.17
CA CYS A 22 -21.01 -1.59 -0.04
C CYS A 22 -19.97 -2.41 0.76
N LEU A 23 -19.03 -1.79 1.50
CA LEU A 23 -18.17 -2.54 2.43
C LEU A 23 -18.87 -2.78 3.75
N THR A 24 -18.64 -3.96 4.32
CA THR A 24 -18.94 -4.18 5.74
C THR A 24 -17.97 -3.36 6.59
N GLU A 25 -18.38 -3.06 7.83
CA GLU A 25 -17.50 -2.41 8.82
C GLU A 25 -16.17 -3.16 8.97
N GLU A 26 -16.22 -4.50 9.06
CA GLU A 26 -15.05 -5.36 9.12
C GLU A 26 -14.11 -5.17 7.91
N GLN A 27 -14.66 -5.06 6.70
CA GLN A 27 -13.87 -4.84 5.48
C GLN A 27 -13.22 -3.46 5.46
N SER A 28 -13.94 -2.43 5.92
CA SER A 28 -13.40 -1.07 6.03
C SER A 28 -12.22 -1.04 7.00
N GLU A 29 -12.43 -1.53 8.23
CA GLU A 29 -11.39 -1.54 9.27
C GLU A 29 -10.17 -2.37 8.88
N ALA A 30 -10.39 -3.52 8.24
CA ALA A 30 -9.30 -4.36 7.75
C ALA A 30 -8.46 -3.63 6.70
N CYS A 31 -9.11 -2.94 5.75
CA CYS A 31 -8.40 -2.15 4.77
C CYS A 31 -7.69 -0.95 5.41
N ASP A 32 -8.33 -0.19 6.28
CA ASP A 32 -7.68 0.94 6.95
C ASP A 32 -6.43 0.50 7.72
N ALA A 33 -6.50 -0.64 8.41
CA ALA A 33 -5.36 -1.20 9.10
C ALA A 33 -4.23 -1.61 8.15
N VAL A 34 -4.53 -2.21 6.99
CA VAL A 34 -3.52 -2.62 5.99
C VAL A 34 -2.83 -1.42 5.36
N PHE A 35 -3.54 -0.31 5.15
CA PHE A 35 -3.01 0.87 4.46
C PHE A 35 -2.36 1.87 5.43
N SER A 36 -2.52 1.65 6.73
CA SER A 36 -1.90 2.48 7.76
C SER A 36 -0.38 2.38 7.76
N SER A 37 0.30 3.44 8.25
CA SER A 37 1.74 3.38 8.52
C SER A 37 2.12 2.35 9.57
N ASP A 38 1.18 2.00 10.45
CA ASP A 38 1.38 0.97 11.45
C ASP A 38 1.60 -0.40 10.81
N ALA A 39 0.96 -0.69 9.67
CA ALA A 39 1.13 -1.92 8.89
C ALA A 39 2.62 -2.23 8.60
N MET A 40 3.46 -1.19 8.47
CA MET A 40 4.90 -1.27 8.21
C MET A 40 5.78 -1.22 9.47
N LYS A 41 5.21 -1.16 10.66
CA LYS A 41 5.99 -1.10 11.91
C LYS A 41 6.92 -2.29 12.09
N TRP A 42 6.52 -3.45 11.56
CA TRP A 42 7.27 -4.69 11.60
C TRP A 42 7.25 -5.37 10.23
N SER A 43 8.35 -5.98 9.84
CA SER A 43 8.34 -6.92 8.73
C SER A 43 7.55 -8.16 9.14
N CYS A 44 6.35 -8.29 8.60
CA CYS A 44 5.49 -9.45 8.82
C CYS A 44 5.48 -10.42 7.64
N CYS A 45 6.25 -10.13 6.58
CA CYS A 45 6.37 -10.94 5.40
C CYS A 45 7.83 -10.97 4.94
N SER A 46 8.35 -12.13 4.56
CA SER A 46 9.67 -12.23 3.94
C SER A 46 9.55 -12.19 2.41
N PRO A 47 10.46 -11.51 1.68
CA PRO A 47 11.56 -10.64 2.14
C PRO A 47 11.20 -9.13 2.17
N MET A 48 10.22 -8.69 2.97
CA MET A 48 9.88 -7.25 3.05
C MET A 48 10.78 -6.43 3.99
N GLN A 49 11.79 -7.06 4.63
CA GLN A 49 12.58 -6.43 5.69
C GLN A 49 13.31 -5.17 5.19
N GLU A 50 14.01 -5.25 4.06
CA GLU A 50 14.74 -4.12 3.49
C GLU A 50 13.82 -2.94 3.16
N PHE A 51 12.65 -3.22 2.57
CA PHE A 51 11.64 -2.21 2.27
C PHE A 51 11.10 -1.53 3.54
N VAL A 52 10.85 -2.31 4.59
CA VAL A 52 10.43 -1.81 5.90
C VAL A 52 11.52 -0.93 6.52
N ASP A 53 12.78 -1.37 6.51
CA ASP A 53 13.87 -0.64 7.14
C ASP A 53 14.18 0.68 6.42
N ILE A 54 14.22 0.68 5.09
CA ILE A 54 14.38 1.90 4.27
C ILE A 54 13.27 2.91 4.58
N THR A 55 12.02 2.43 4.69
CA THR A 55 10.88 3.27 5.01
C THR A 55 10.99 3.86 6.42
N ARG A 56 11.36 3.06 7.41
CA ARG A 56 11.55 3.50 8.80
C ARG A 56 12.67 4.53 8.92
N ASP A 57 13.75 4.37 8.17
CA ASP A 57 14.83 5.34 8.15
C ASP A 57 14.36 6.67 7.53
N CYS A 58 13.58 6.64 6.46
CA CYS A 58 12.98 7.84 5.88
C CYS A 58 11.96 8.51 6.80
N GLN A 59 11.18 7.74 7.56
CA GLN A 59 10.30 8.25 8.62
C GLN A 59 11.10 8.99 9.71
N LYS A 60 12.24 8.43 10.15
CA LYS A 60 13.13 9.11 11.10
C LYS A 60 13.71 10.40 10.52
N GLN A 61 14.23 10.37 9.29
CA GLN A 61 14.86 11.52 8.64
C GLN A 61 13.88 12.68 8.45
N THR A 62 12.64 12.38 8.07
CA THR A 62 11.59 13.38 7.85
C THR A 62 10.80 13.72 9.11
N LYS A 63 11.14 13.11 10.26
CA LYS A 63 10.42 13.24 11.53
C LYS A 63 8.92 12.96 11.42
N SER A 64 8.53 12.05 10.52
CA SER A 64 7.14 11.66 10.28
C SER A 64 6.93 10.20 10.66
N ARG A 65 5.86 9.90 11.38
CA ARG A 65 5.42 8.52 11.65
C ARG A 65 4.46 7.97 10.58
N ARG A 66 4.07 8.80 9.61
CA ARG A 66 3.08 8.48 8.56
C ARG A 66 3.74 8.46 7.19
N PHE A 67 3.08 7.85 6.21
CA PHE A 67 3.43 8.05 4.80
C PHE A 67 3.05 9.47 4.38
N THR A 68 4.03 10.36 4.38
CA THR A 68 3.90 11.69 3.79
C THR A 68 4.56 11.70 2.43
N CYS A 69 4.35 12.77 1.66
CA CYS A 69 5.08 12.97 0.41
C CYS A 69 6.60 12.94 0.65
N ALA A 70 7.11 13.66 1.65
CA ALA A 70 8.52 13.68 2.02
C ALA A 70 9.10 12.30 2.38
N VAL A 71 8.37 11.47 3.13
CA VAL A 71 8.81 10.08 3.42
C VAL A 71 8.92 9.30 2.12
N SER A 72 7.94 9.45 1.23
CA SER A 72 7.86 8.69 -0.02
C SER A 72 8.90 9.15 -1.05
N GLU A 73 9.19 10.45 -1.11
CA GLU A 73 10.33 11.01 -1.85
C GLU A 73 11.65 10.41 -1.37
N CYS A 74 11.88 10.39 -0.05
CA CYS A 74 13.08 9.77 0.53
C CYS A 74 13.21 8.29 0.14
N VAL A 75 12.13 7.50 0.27
CA VAL A 75 12.15 6.07 -0.07
C VAL A 75 12.43 5.85 -1.55
N THR A 76 11.69 6.53 -2.42
CA THR A 76 11.82 6.38 -3.88
C THR A 76 13.17 6.91 -4.40
N ALA A 77 13.75 7.93 -3.76
CA ALA A 77 15.11 8.39 -4.02
C ALA A 77 16.17 7.37 -3.62
N LYS A 78 16.06 6.73 -2.44
CA LYS A 78 16.99 5.67 -2.01
C LYS A 78 16.99 4.46 -2.94
N TYR A 79 15.84 4.13 -3.51
CA TYR A 79 15.73 3.09 -4.53
C TYR A 79 16.23 3.52 -5.92
N GLY A 80 16.60 4.79 -6.11
CA GLY A 80 17.11 5.31 -7.37
C GLY A 80 16.09 5.30 -8.51
N ILE A 81 14.78 5.21 -8.21
CA ILE A 81 13.72 5.07 -9.21
C ILE A 81 13.11 6.41 -9.66
N LEU A 82 13.76 7.53 -9.30
CA LEU A 82 13.33 8.86 -9.70
C LEU A 82 14.15 9.37 -10.88
N THR A 83 13.48 10.11 -11.77
CA THR A 83 14.10 10.94 -12.82
C THR A 83 13.40 12.30 -12.80
N LYS A 84 14.15 13.38 -12.57
CA LYS A 84 13.61 14.74 -12.40
C LYS A 84 12.47 14.83 -11.36
N GLY A 85 12.59 14.10 -10.25
CA GLY A 85 11.60 14.06 -9.17
C GLY A 85 10.34 13.22 -9.46
N GLN A 86 10.26 12.55 -10.62
CA GLN A 86 9.12 11.71 -11.00
C GLN A 86 9.50 10.23 -11.03
N ILE A 87 8.51 9.36 -10.84
CA ILE A 87 8.70 7.90 -10.92
C ILE A 87 9.12 7.51 -12.35
N ASP A 88 10.29 6.92 -12.46
CA ASP A 88 10.84 6.37 -13.71
C ASP A 88 10.54 4.86 -13.77
N GLU A 89 9.50 4.49 -14.51
CA GLU A 89 9.08 3.09 -14.60
C GLU A 89 10.13 2.16 -15.22
N ASN A 90 11.05 2.68 -16.04
CA ASN A 90 12.15 1.87 -16.58
C ASN A 90 13.16 1.54 -15.49
N LYS A 91 13.50 2.51 -14.63
CA LYS A 91 14.33 2.26 -13.45
C LYS A 91 13.64 1.33 -12.45
N VAL A 92 12.32 1.45 -12.27
CA VAL A 92 11.55 0.51 -11.43
C VAL A 92 11.68 -0.93 -11.97
N ARG A 93 11.53 -1.13 -13.29
CA ARG A 93 11.69 -2.46 -13.90
C ARG A 93 13.11 -3.00 -13.73
N ALA A 94 14.12 -2.15 -13.91
CA ALA A 94 15.51 -2.52 -13.72
C ALA A 94 15.81 -2.92 -12.26
N LEU A 95 15.33 -2.12 -11.30
CA LEU A 95 15.43 -2.43 -9.86
C LEU A 95 14.77 -3.77 -9.55
N ILE A 96 13.53 -4.00 -9.97
CA ILE A 96 12.82 -5.25 -9.73
C ILE A 96 13.54 -6.44 -10.37
N LYS A 97 14.06 -6.29 -11.59
CA LYS A 97 14.86 -7.35 -12.23
C LYS A 97 16.09 -7.69 -11.39
N ASN A 98 16.80 -6.69 -10.87
CA ASN A 98 17.96 -6.88 -10.00
C ASN A 98 17.58 -7.53 -8.67
N LEU A 99 16.51 -7.06 -8.01
CA LEU A 99 16.01 -7.64 -6.77
C LEU A 99 15.62 -9.12 -6.95
N ASN A 100 14.92 -9.46 -8.03
CA ASN A 100 14.55 -10.85 -8.31
C ASN A 100 15.77 -11.73 -8.61
N ALA A 101 16.82 -11.19 -9.20
CA ALA A 101 18.06 -11.92 -9.45
C ALA A 101 18.84 -12.22 -8.16
N ASN A 102 18.85 -11.26 -7.22
CA ASN A 102 19.61 -11.37 -5.96
C ASN A 102 18.80 -12.00 -4.81
N GLN A 103 17.47 -11.91 -4.85
CA GLN A 103 16.54 -12.44 -3.85
C GLN A 103 15.36 -13.10 -4.58
N PRO A 104 15.51 -14.31 -5.13
CA PRO A 104 14.47 -15.00 -5.89
C PRO A 104 13.13 -15.13 -5.15
N GLU A 105 13.15 -15.24 -3.82
CA GLU A 105 11.98 -15.28 -2.94
C GLU A 105 11.14 -14.00 -2.97
N SER A 106 11.73 -12.87 -3.40
CA SER A 106 11.01 -11.61 -3.62
C SER A 106 10.18 -11.58 -4.92
N THR A 107 10.37 -12.56 -5.82
CA THR A 107 9.78 -12.54 -7.17
C THR A 107 8.26 -12.40 -7.16
N ASN A 108 7.56 -13.14 -6.30
CA ASN A 108 6.11 -13.05 -6.22
C ASN A 108 5.64 -11.68 -5.72
N LEU A 109 6.31 -11.12 -4.72
CA LEU A 109 6.04 -9.77 -4.19
C LEU A 109 6.25 -8.71 -5.27
N ASN A 110 7.42 -8.74 -5.92
CA ASN A 110 7.80 -7.79 -6.96
C ASN A 110 6.92 -7.89 -8.20
N SER A 111 6.40 -9.08 -8.53
CA SER A 111 5.43 -9.26 -9.62
C SER A 111 4.15 -8.45 -9.40
N GLN A 112 3.72 -8.27 -8.13
CA GLN A 112 2.55 -7.45 -7.81
C GLN A 112 2.80 -5.98 -8.10
N VAL A 113 4.01 -5.47 -7.84
CA VAL A 113 4.38 -4.09 -8.16
C VAL A 113 4.36 -3.86 -9.68
N LEU A 114 4.97 -4.78 -10.45
CA LEU A 114 4.95 -4.71 -11.92
C LEU A 114 3.52 -4.71 -12.48
N LYS A 115 2.64 -5.53 -11.90
CA LYS A 115 1.26 -5.72 -12.36
C LYS A 115 0.34 -4.56 -12.00
N ASN A 116 0.46 -4.06 -10.76
CA ASN A 116 -0.52 -3.17 -10.14
C ASN A 116 -0.06 -1.71 -10.07
N CYS A 117 1.25 -1.43 -10.16
CA CYS A 117 1.77 -0.07 -10.02
C CYS A 117 2.20 0.54 -11.35
N LEU A 118 2.87 -0.22 -12.23
CA LEU A 118 3.38 0.32 -13.49
C LEU A 118 2.27 0.65 -14.50
N LYS A 119 2.65 1.30 -15.60
CA LYS A 119 1.77 1.91 -16.61
C LYS A 119 0.86 2.97 -16.00
N MET A 120 1.42 3.80 -15.12
CA MET A 120 0.75 4.85 -14.36
C MET A 120 -0.41 4.35 -13.46
N LYS A 121 -0.58 3.04 -13.26
CA LYS A 121 -1.66 2.50 -12.42
C LYS A 121 -1.56 2.95 -10.98
N TYR A 122 -0.34 3.21 -10.48
CA TYR A 122 -0.13 3.78 -9.16
C TYR A 122 -0.87 5.12 -8.97
N ARG A 123 -1.12 5.90 -10.03
CA ARG A 123 -1.84 7.19 -9.93
C ARG A 123 -3.29 7.04 -9.47
N GLN A 124 -3.85 5.84 -9.62
CA GLN A 124 -5.20 5.51 -9.19
C GLN A 124 -5.29 5.37 -7.67
N TYR A 125 -4.17 5.31 -6.94
CA TYR A 125 -4.19 5.16 -5.48
C TYR A 125 -4.54 6.49 -4.84
N SER A 126 -5.48 6.41 -3.90
CA SER A 126 -5.90 7.50 -3.04
C SER A 126 -4.89 7.69 -1.91
N THR A 127 -4.38 8.90 -1.73
CA THR A 127 -3.38 9.25 -0.72
C THR A 127 -3.74 10.56 -0.04
N VAL A 128 -3.22 10.81 1.16
CA VAL A 128 -3.49 12.06 1.90
C VAL A 128 -3.00 13.31 1.15
N ASP A 129 -1.98 13.16 0.31
CA ASP A 129 -1.59 14.17 -0.66
C ASP A 129 -1.93 13.66 -2.07
N PRO A 130 -3.00 14.14 -2.70
CA PRO A 130 -3.43 13.65 -4.02
C PRO A 130 -2.52 14.11 -5.16
N LYS A 131 -1.67 15.11 -4.95
CA LYS A 131 -0.73 15.63 -5.96
C LYS A 131 0.63 14.91 -5.91
N CYS A 132 0.91 14.19 -4.83
CA CYS A 132 2.18 13.50 -4.63
C CYS A 132 2.22 12.12 -5.30
N ASP A 133 2.63 12.07 -6.57
CA ASP A 133 2.75 10.84 -7.36
C ASP A 133 3.69 9.80 -6.72
N VAL A 134 4.77 10.24 -6.06
CA VAL A 134 5.70 9.34 -5.37
C VAL A 134 5.09 8.69 -4.14
N MET A 135 4.19 9.38 -3.42
CA MET A 135 3.43 8.79 -2.31
C MET A 135 2.48 7.73 -2.84
N LYS A 136 1.77 8.02 -3.94
CA LYS A 136 0.89 7.05 -4.59
C LYS A 136 1.63 5.80 -5.03
N PHE A 137 2.82 5.96 -5.63
CA PHE A 137 3.67 4.84 -6.01
C PHE A 137 4.16 4.04 -4.80
N HIS A 138 4.64 4.72 -3.75
CA HIS A 138 5.10 4.07 -2.53
C HIS A 138 4.00 3.25 -1.85
N SER A 139 2.79 3.82 -1.71
CA SER A 139 1.61 3.11 -1.23
C SER A 139 1.27 1.91 -2.11
N CYS A 140 1.28 2.08 -3.44
CA CYS A 140 1.05 0.99 -4.37
C CYS A 140 2.02 -0.17 -4.20
N ALA A 141 3.32 0.12 -4.09
CA ALA A 141 4.35 -0.89 -3.92
C ALA A 141 4.16 -1.66 -2.61
N PHE A 142 3.92 -0.94 -1.51
CA PHE A 142 3.67 -1.55 -0.21
C PHE A 142 2.44 -2.49 -0.23
N ILE A 143 1.32 -2.01 -0.75
CA ILE A 143 0.08 -2.80 -0.86
C ILE A 143 0.30 -4.02 -1.76
N GLY A 144 1.02 -3.83 -2.87
CA GLY A 144 1.42 -4.91 -3.77
C GLY A 144 2.20 -6.01 -3.03
N TYR A 145 3.14 -5.63 -2.18
CA TYR A 145 3.89 -6.57 -1.34
C TYR A 145 3.00 -7.28 -0.32
N MET A 146 2.13 -6.56 0.37
CA MET A 146 1.21 -7.17 1.33
C MET A 146 0.30 -8.22 0.67
N PHE A 147 -0.23 -7.96 -0.53
CA PHE A 147 -1.07 -8.92 -1.25
C PHE A 147 -0.30 -10.02 -1.98
N GLY A 148 0.97 -9.79 -2.28
CA GLY A 148 1.90 -10.79 -2.81
C GLY A 148 2.46 -11.72 -1.73
N CYS A 149 2.31 -11.38 -0.45
CA CYS A 149 2.80 -12.19 0.64
C CYS A 149 2.08 -13.55 0.67
N GLN A 150 2.85 -14.64 0.53
CA GLN A 150 2.31 -16.00 0.60
C GLN A 150 2.27 -16.52 2.04
N GLN A 151 3.22 -16.12 2.88
CA GLN A 151 3.34 -16.57 4.25
C GLN A 151 3.70 -15.40 5.17
N PHE A 152 2.75 -15.02 6.01
CA PHE A 152 2.98 -14.05 7.08
C PHE A 152 3.67 -14.72 8.26
N ILE A 153 4.54 -13.98 8.96
CA ILE A 153 5.19 -14.44 10.19
C ILE A 153 4.13 -14.63 11.28
N GLN A 154 3.90 -15.87 11.69
CA GLN A 154 2.82 -16.19 12.64
C GLN A 154 3.22 -16.07 14.12
N ARG A 155 4.49 -15.79 14.44
CA ARG A 155 4.95 -15.75 15.85
C ARG A 155 4.46 -14.52 16.61
N SER A 156 4.14 -13.43 15.92
CA SER A 156 3.71 -12.17 16.53
C SER A 156 2.20 -12.00 16.44
N ARG A 157 1.54 -11.64 17.56
CA ARG A 157 0.10 -11.25 17.57
C ARG A 157 -0.20 -10.15 16.56
N TYR A 158 0.74 -9.22 16.41
CA TYR A 158 0.64 -8.14 15.43
C TYR A 158 0.61 -8.67 13.99
N CYS A 159 1.56 -9.53 13.62
CA CYS A 159 1.61 -10.10 12.27
C CYS A 159 0.45 -11.05 11.97
N LYS A 160 -0.08 -11.78 12.98
CA LYS A 160 -1.32 -12.54 12.85
C LYS A 160 -2.52 -11.64 12.50
N LYS A 161 -2.70 -10.55 13.25
CA LYS A 161 -3.78 -9.58 12.99
C LYS A 161 -3.63 -8.94 11.61
N LEU A 162 -2.42 -8.54 11.26
CA LEU A 162 -2.14 -7.97 9.94
C LEU A 162 -2.42 -8.97 8.81
N SER A 163 -2.04 -10.23 8.96
CA SER A 163 -2.36 -11.30 7.99
C SER A 163 -3.88 -11.47 7.81
N SER A 164 -4.64 -11.42 8.90
CA SER A 164 -6.11 -11.49 8.85
C SER A 164 -6.69 -10.30 8.09
N ASN A 165 -6.24 -9.08 8.43
CA ASN A 165 -6.70 -7.86 7.76
C ASN A 165 -6.36 -7.85 6.27
N VAL A 166 -5.17 -8.35 5.89
CA VAL A 166 -4.80 -8.54 4.48
C VAL A 166 -5.76 -9.50 3.78
N ALA A 167 -6.12 -10.63 4.41
CA ALA A 167 -7.04 -11.59 3.82
C ALA A 167 -8.44 -10.98 3.59
N THR A 168 -8.97 -10.24 4.56
CA THR A 168 -10.26 -9.55 4.47
C THR A 168 -10.24 -8.40 3.44
N CYS A 169 -9.15 -7.63 3.37
CA CYS A 169 -9.05 -6.49 2.46
C CYS A 169 -8.72 -6.86 1.00
N LYS A 170 -8.00 -7.97 0.76
CA LYS A 170 -7.59 -8.41 -0.58
C LYS A 170 -8.74 -8.48 -1.62
N PRO A 171 -9.94 -9.02 -1.34
CA PRO A 171 -11.05 -9.00 -2.29
C PRO A 171 -11.56 -7.58 -2.59
N VAL A 172 -11.68 -6.73 -1.57
CA VAL A 172 -12.09 -5.31 -1.71
C VAL A 172 -11.14 -4.57 -2.64
N PHE A 173 -9.85 -4.75 -2.40
CA PHE A 173 -8.83 -4.11 -3.21
C PHE A 173 -8.79 -4.60 -4.67
N LYS A 174 -9.08 -5.89 -4.90
CA LYS A 174 -9.23 -6.40 -6.26
C LYS A 174 -10.40 -5.74 -7.00
N GLN A 175 -11.48 -5.40 -6.31
CA GLN A 175 -12.61 -4.66 -6.89
C GLN A 175 -12.19 -3.21 -7.17
N TYR A 176 -11.49 -2.55 -6.24
CA TYR A 176 -10.91 -1.21 -6.40
C TYR A 176 -10.14 -1.08 -7.74
N LEU A 177 -9.17 -1.97 -7.94
CA LEU A 177 -8.28 -1.94 -9.10
C LEU A 177 -8.99 -2.22 -10.43
N LYS A 178 -10.16 -2.86 -10.40
CA LYS A 178 -10.96 -3.13 -11.61
C LYS A 178 -11.89 -1.97 -11.97
N LYS A 179 -11.96 -0.90 -11.17
CA LYS A 179 -12.92 0.21 -11.31
C LYS A 179 -14.39 -0.24 -11.37
N ILE A 180 -14.72 -1.39 -10.79
CA ILE A 180 -16.09 -1.89 -10.78
C ILE A 180 -16.82 -1.28 -9.58
N THR A 181 -17.77 -0.38 -9.83
CA THR A 181 -18.98 -0.17 -8.99
C THR A 181 -20.04 0.55 -9.84
N PRO A 182 -21.31 0.12 -9.80
CA PRO A 182 -22.10 -0.06 -8.58
C PRO A 182 -22.66 -1.47 -8.36
N CYS A 183 -23.08 -1.68 -7.12
CA CYS A 183 -23.80 -2.83 -6.60
C CYS A 183 -25.16 -2.98 -7.31
N GLN A 184 -25.53 -4.22 -7.65
CA GLN A 184 -26.94 -4.59 -7.86
C GLN A 184 -27.51 -5.05 -6.52
#